data_AF-A0A2J8AIL0-F1
#
_entry.id   AF-A0A2J8AIL0-F1
#
_cell.length_a   1.000
_cell.length_b   1.000
_cell.length_c   1.000
_cell.angle_alpha   90.00
_cell.angle_beta   90.00
_cell.angle_gamma   90.00
#
_symmetry.space_group_name_H-M   'P 1'
#
loop_
_entity.id
_entity.type
_entity.pdbx_description
1 polymer ?
#
loop_
_entity_poly.entity_id
_entity_poly.type
_entity_poly.pdbx_seq_one_letter_code
_entity_poly.pdbx_strand_id
1 'polypeptide(L)'
;MTWKPNPAGIVPYNLSAVGTYHFVCTVRDPPHCGLGQYATFFVTGPCSSTPGPSPSTLPMASPSPKPSPSPKPSPSPKPSPSPKAAPKRGAKKPPGAKRSPPTMEGGRRHT
;
A
#
# COMPACT_ATOMS: atom_id res chain seq x y z
N MET A 1 1.79 -13.85 21.18
CA MET A 1 0.86 -13.99 22.30
C MET A 1 -0.23 -12.93 22.13
N THR A 2 -1.36 -13.30 21.52
CA THR A 2 -2.47 -12.36 21.29
C THR A 2 -3.31 -12.32 22.55
N TRP A 3 -3.08 -11.34 23.41
CA TRP A 3 -3.89 -11.12 24.60
C TRP A 3 -5.30 -10.71 24.12
N LYS A 4 -6.25 -11.64 24.21
CA LYS A 4 -7.66 -11.37 23.94
C LYS A 4 -8.15 -10.44 25.06
N PRO A 5 -8.78 -9.29 24.75
CA PRO A 5 -9.37 -8.45 25.78
C PRO A 5 -10.35 -9.29 26.60
N ASN A 6 -10.26 -9.23 27.93
CA ASN A 6 -11.28 -9.79 28.79
C ASN A 6 -12.62 -9.11 28.44
N PRO A 7 -13.68 -9.85 28.06
CA PRO A 7 -14.93 -9.27 27.55
C PRO A 7 -15.62 -8.32 28.53
N ALA A 8 -15.30 -8.38 29.83
CA ALA A 8 -15.79 -7.43 30.83
C ALA A 8 -14.93 -6.16 30.98
N GLY A 9 -13.67 -6.17 30.54
CA GLY A 9 -12.75 -5.01 30.61
C GLY A 9 -12.34 -4.52 32.00
N ILE A 10 -12.87 -5.09 33.09
CA ILE A 10 -12.60 -4.63 34.46
C ILE A 10 -11.55 -5.53 35.12
N VAL A 11 -10.46 -4.91 35.60
CA VAL A 11 -9.42 -5.55 36.40
C VAL A 11 -9.34 -4.83 37.76
N PRO A 12 -9.68 -5.48 38.88
CA PRO A 12 -9.56 -4.87 40.20
C PRO A 12 -8.07 -4.70 40.56
N TYR A 13 -7.71 -3.53 41.05
CA TYR A 13 -6.37 -3.21 41.57
C TYR A 13 -6.52 -2.59 42.96
N ASN A 14 -5.78 -3.12 43.94
CA ASN A 14 -5.68 -2.54 45.28
C ASN A 14 -4.40 -1.71 45.38
N LEU A 15 -4.54 -0.39 45.50
CA LEU A 15 -3.42 0.53 45.68
C LEU A 15 -3.26 0.80 47.19
N SER A 16 -2.19 0.30 47.79
CA SER A 16 -1.97 0.34 49.25
C SER A 16 -1.17 1.56 49.72
N ALA A 17 -0.69 2.40 48.81
CA ALA A 17 0.12 3.57 49.13
C ALA A 17 -0.40 4.82 48.43
N VAL A 18 -0.23 5.95 49.09
CA VAL A 18 -0.43 7.27 48.48
C VAL A 18 0.66 7.50 47.43
N GLY A 19 0.29 8.02 46.27
CA GLY A 19 1.26 8.32 45.23
C GLY A 19 0.66 8.47 43.84
N THR A 20 1.56 8.69 42.88
CA THR A 20 1.25 8.75 41.46
C THR A 20 1.51 7.39 40.82
N TYR A 21 0.52 6.85 40.13
CA TYR A 21 0.59 5.56 39.46
C TYR A 21 0.42 5.76 37.96
N HIS A 22 1.27 5.07 37.17
CA HIS A 22 1.21 5.09 35.72
C HIS A 22 0.87 3.70 35.19
N PHE A 23 -0.19 3.62 34.40
CA PHE A 23 -0.59 2.41 33.69
C PHE A 23 -0.32 2.64 32.22
N VAL A 24 0.64 1.90 31.67
CA VAL A 24 1.12 2.09 30.29
C VAL A 24 0.83 0.83 29.49
N CYS A 25 0.28 0.99 28.28
CA CYS A 25 0.14 -0.14 27.36
C CYS A 25 1.53 -0.60 26.88
N THR A 26 1.86 -1.87 27.13
CA THR A 26 3.16 -2.46 26.79
C THR A 26 3.21 -3.05 25.38
N VAL A 27 2.17 -2.88 24.57
CA VAL A 27 2.15 -3.35 23.18
C VAL A 27 3.12 -2.51 22.35
N ARG A 28 4.09 -3.20 21.73
CA ARG A 28 5.22 -2.57 21.02
C ARG A 28 4.99 -2.43 19.52
N ASP A 29 4.15 -3.28 18.93
CA ASP A 29 3.96 -3.36 17.48
C ASP A 29 2.47 -3.49 17.12
N PRO A 30 1.79 -2.40 16.68
CA PRO A 30 2.28 -1.02 16.69
C PRO A 30 2.45 -0.47 18.12
N PRO A 31 3.30 0.57 18.34
CA PRO A 31 3.58 1.06 19.68
C PRO A 31 2.40 1.82 20.27
N HIS A 32 1.69 1.22 21.22
CA HIS A 32 0.49 1.82 21.82
C HIS A 32 0.81 2.95 22.81
N CYS A 33 1.95 2.88 23.49
CA CYS A 33 2.41 3.95 24.38
C CYS A 33 2.62 5.27 23.62
N GLY A 34 3.23 5.22 22.42
CA GLY A 34 3.43 6.40 21.58
C GLY A 34 2.14 6.98 21.00
N LEU A 35 1.06 6.19 20.99
CA LEU A 35 -0.28 6.61 20.60
C LEU A 35 -1.12 7.15 21.76
N GLY A 36 -0.52 7.29 22.96
CA GLY A 36 -1.19 7.84 24.14
C GLY A 36 -2.03 6.84 24.93
N GLN A 37 -1.84 5.53 24.73
CA GLN A 37 -2.51 4.52 25.56
C GLN A 37 -1.80 4.33 26.91
N TYR A 38 -1.95 5.33 27.77
CA TYR A 38 -1.58 5.27 29.18
C TYR A 38 -2.57 6.05 30.03
N ALA A 39 -2.65 5.71 31.31
CA ALA A 39 -3.45 6.41 32.31
C ALA A 39 -2.58 6.74 33.52
N THR A 40 -2.85 7.89 34.14
CA THR A 40 -2.20 8.31 35.38
C THR A 40 -3.26 8.45 36.46
N PHE A 41 -3.02 7.82 37.61
CA PHE A 41 -3.90 7.91 38.78
C PHE A 41 -3.15 8.53 39.95
N PHE A 42 -3.85 9.36 40.71
CA PHE A 42 -3.36 9.95 41.95
C PHE A 42 -4.10 9.31 43.11
N VAL A 43 -3.38 8.52 43.90
CA VAL A 43 -3.90 7.96 45.14
C VAL A 43 -3.56 8.96 46.23
N THR A 44 -4.57 9.62 46.76
CA THR A 44 -4.46 10.51 47.92
C THR A 44 -4.75 9.73 49.19
N GLY A 45 -4.17 10.16 50.31
CA GLY A 45 -4.42 9.57 51.62
C GLY A 45 -5.89 9.73 52.07
N PRO A 46 -6.28 9.08 53.17
CA PRO A 46 -7.57 9.35 53.81
C PRO A 46 -7.71 10.84 54.13
N CYS A 47 -8.95 11.33 54.25
CA CYS A 47 -9.34 12.75 54.34
C CYS A 47 -8.78 13.56 55.54
N SER A 48 -7.67 13.16 56.15
CA SER A 48 -7.08 13.76 57.36
C SER A 48 -5.73 14.47 57.13
N SER A 49 -5.14 14.42 55.94
CA SER A 49 -3.88 15.12 55.66
C SER A 49 -4.13 16.27 54.69
N THR A 50 -3.71 17.47 55.09
CA THR A 50 -3.53 18.67 54.26
C THR A 50 -3.23 18.28 52.80
N PRO A 51 -3.94 18.84 51.80
CA PRO A 51 -3.67 18.53 50.40
C PRO A 51 -2.18 18.70 50.10
N GLY A 52 -1.52 17.61 49.74
CA GLY A 52 -0.16 17.67 49.19
C GLY A 52 -0.16 18.55 47.94
N PRO A 53 0.99 19.15 47.57
CA PRO A 53 1.06 20.01 46.41
C PRO A 53 0.51 19.29 45.18
N SER A 54 -0.38 19.97 44.45
CA SER A 54 -0.92 19.45 43.19
C SER A 54 0.25 19.18 42.23
N PRO A 55 0.36 17.95 41.67
CA PRO A 55 1.43 17.64 40.74
C PRO A 55 1.30 18.53 39.52
N SER A 56 2.37 19.28 39.22
CA SER A 56 2.44 20.12 38.02
C SER A 56 2.48 19.23 36.79
N THR A 57 1.42 19.29 35.96
CA THR A 57 1.42 18.63 34.67
C THR A 57 2.43 19.34 33.76
N LEU A 58 3.55 18.69 33.45
CA LEU A 58 4.42 19.13 32.36
C LEU A 58 3.62 19.15 31.06
N PRO A 59 3.71 20.22 30.24
CA PRO A 59 3.04 20.25 28.95
C PRO A 59 3.58 19.12 28.07
N MET A 60 2.70 18.25 27.59
CA MET A 60 3.04 17.27 26.56
C MET A 60 3.51 18.03 25.32
N ALA A 61 4.64 17.60 24.77
CA ALA A 61 5.16 18.14 23.51
C ALA A 61 4.11 17.95 22.40
N SER A 62 3.83 19.03 21.67
CA SER A 62 2.90 19.02 20.54
C SER A 62 3.37 18.03 19.46
N PRO A 63 2.49 17.22 18.88
CA PRO A 63 2.87 16.28 17.82
C PRO A 63 3.46 17.02 16.62
N SER A 64 4.54 16.47 16.07
CA SER A 64 5.22 17.03 14.89
C SER A 64 4.28 17.00 13.67
N PRO A 65 4.25 18.04 12.83
CA PRO A 65 3.36 18.10 11.67
C PRO A 65 3.67 16.99 10.66
N LYS A 66 2.60 16.42 10.08
CA LYS A 66 2.71 15.36 9.08
C LYS A 66 3.30 15.91 7.77
N PRO A 67 4.24 15.21 7.11
CA PRO A 67 4.78 15.65 5.83
C PRO A 67 3.69 15.74 4.75
N SER A 68 3.81 16.75 3.90
CA SER A 68 2.87 17.03 2.79
C SER A 68 2.89 15.90 1.75
N PRO A 69 1.74 15.52 1.17
CA PRO A 69 1.71 14.49 0.12
C PRO A 69 2.47 14.94 -1.14
N SER A 70 3.16 13.99 -1.76
CA SER A 70 3.90 14.20 -3.02
C SER A 70 2.93 14.40 -4.19
N PRO A 71 3.23 15.29 -5.17
CA PRO A 71 2.36 15.54 -6.30
C PRO A 71 2.17 14.31 -7.20
N LYS A 72 0.98 14.18 -7.79
CA LYS A 72 0.61 13.08 -8.68
C LYS A 72 1.36 13.17 -10.02
N PRO A 73 1.86 12.06 -10.59
CA PRO A 73 2.49 12.06 -11.92
C PRO A 73 1.53 12.54 -13.01
N SER A 74 2.06 13.30 -13.97
CA SER A 74 1.33 13.77 -15.16
C SER A 74 1.02 12.60 -16.10
N PRO A 75 -0.16 12.55 -16.76
CA PRO A 75 -0.51 11.51 -17.71
C PRO A 75 0.42 11.50 -18.94
N SER A 76 0.70 10.30 -19.46
CA SER A 76 1.52 10.10 -20.65
C SER A 76 0.77 10.54 -21.93
N PRO A 77 1.47 11.11 -22.92
CA PRO A 77 0.85 11.53 -24.18
C PRO A 77 0.34 10.33 -25.00
N LYS A 78 -0.78 10.55 -25.70
CA LYS A 78 -1.42 9.55 -26.55
C LYS A 78 -0.54 9.21 -27.77
N PRO A 79 -0.43 7.94 -28.19
CA PRO A 79 0.34 7.58 -29.37
C PRO A 79 -0.24 8.21 -30.65
N SER A 80 0.67 8.66 -31.52
CA SER A 80 0.36 9.26 -32.82
C SER A 80 -0.21 8.21 -33.79
N PRO A 81 -1.21 8.56 -34.63
CA PRO A 81 -1.75 7.64 -35.62
C PRO A 81 -0.69 7.22 -36.65
N SER A 82 -0.67 5.93 -36.97
CA SER A 82 0.24 5.34 -37.94
C SER A 82 -0.12 5.78 -39.37
N PRO A 83 0.85 6.09 -40.25
CA PRO A 83 0.58 6.49 -41.62
C PRO A 83 -0.12 5.39 -42.41
N LYS A 84 -1.21 5.74 -43.10
CA LYS A 84 -1.91 4.87 -44.05
C LYS A 84 -0.96 4.49 -45.19
N ALA A 85 -0.89 3.20 -45.49
CA ALA A 85 -0.14 2.68 -46.63
C ALA A 85 -0.64 3.33 -47.95
N ALA A 86 0.31 3.83 -48.75
CA ALA A 86 0.04 4.34 -50.08
C ALA A 86 -0.44 3.21 -51.01
N PRO A 87 -1.38 3.47 -51.93
CA PRO A 87 -1.82 2.46 -52.89
C PRO A 87 -0.67 2.07 -53.82
N LYS A 88 -0.38 0.77 -53.89
CA LYS A 88 0.63 0.22 -54.81
C LYS A 88 0.19 0.52 -56.25
N ARG A 89 1.00 1.26 -56.99
CA ARG A 89 0.83 1.43 -58.45
C ARG A 89 0.97 0.07 -59.10
N GLY A 90 -0.05 -0.33 -59.86
CA GLY A 90 -0.13 -1.63 -60.53
C GLY A 90 1.07 -1.87 -61.45
N ALA A 91 1.76 -2.99 -61.23
CA ALA A 91 2.73 -3.51 -62.16
C ALA A 91 2.00 -3.98 -63.43
N LYS A 92 2.31 -3.35 -64.57
CA LYS A 92 1.88 -3.79 -65.89
C LYS A 92 2.47 -5.18 -66.19
N LYS A 93 1.61 -6.08 -66.67
CA LYS A 93 1.94 -7.42 -67.19
C LYS A 93 2.84 -7.31 -68.44
N PRO A 94 3.97 -8.04 -68.55
CA PRO A 94 4.75 -8.11 -69.79
C PRO A 94 4.08 -9.05 -70.82
N PRO A 95 4.35 -8.87 -72.12
CA PRO A 95 3.55 -9.43 -73.20
C PRO A 95 4.00 -10.83 -73.65
N GLY A 96 3.00 -11.67 -73.96
CA GLY A 96 2.99 -12.59 -75.11
C GLY A 96 4.09 -13.65 -75.23
N ALA A 97 3.89 -14.81 -74.60
CA ALA A 97 4.48 -16.07 -75.07
C ALA A 97 3.53 -16.71 -76.10
N LYS A 98 3.93 -16.75 -77.38
CA LYS A 98 3.22 -17.47 -78.45
C LYS A 98 3.60 -18.96 -78.43
N ARG A 99 2.57 -19.76 -78.71
CA ARG A 99 2.44 -21.23 -78.73
C ARG A 99 3.48 -21.97 -79.56
N SER A 100 3.76 -23.22 -79.18
CA SER A 100 3.95 -24.35 -80.12
C SER A 100 3.42 -25.65 -79.49
N PRO A 101 2.56 -26.40 -80.19
CA PRO A 101 2.35 -27.84 -79.99
C PRO A 101 2.68 -28.60 -81.30
N PRO A 102 2.55 -29.95 -81.41
CA PRO A 102 2.18 -30.96 -80.42
C PRO A 102 3.13 -32.20 -80.32
N THR A 103 2.85 -32.99 -79.28
CA THR A 103 3.01 -34.44 -79.01
C THR A 103 3.66 -35.39 -80.02
N MET A 104 4.54 -36.28 -79.52
CA MET A 104 4.64 -37.74 -79.81
C MET A 104 5.32 -38.40 -78.59
N GLU A 105 4.59 -39.10 -77.71
CA GLU A 105 4.38 -40.57 -77.70
C GLU A 105 5.69 -41.40 -77.68
N GLY A 106 5.96 -42.05 -76.54
CA GLY A 106 7.16 -42.85 -76.34
C GLY A 106 7.16 -43.62 -75.03
N GLY A 107 6.11 -44.40 -74.77
CA GLY A 107 6.10 -45.39 -73.70
C GLY A 107 6.33 -46.80 -74.27
N ARG A 108 7.51 -47.38 -74.07
CA ARG A 108 7.69 -48.84 -74.03
C ARG A 108 8.92 -49.22 -73.20
N ARG A 109 8.65 -50.09 -72.22
CA ARG A 109 9.55 -50.69 -71.22
C ARG A 109 10.50 -51.66 -71.89
N HIS A 110 11.75 -51.76 -71.44
CA HIS A 110 12.49 -53.03 -71.41
C HIS A 110 13.43 -53.03 -70.19
N THR A 111 13.18 -54.03 -69.32
CA THR A 111 14.06 -54.74 -68.37
C THR A 111 15.24 -54.03 -67.74
#